data_AF-A0A433UJF5-F1
#
_entry.id   AF-A0A433UJF5-F1
#
_cell.length_a   1.000
_cell.length_b   1.000
_cell.length_c   1.000
_cell.angle_alpha   90.00
_cell.angle_beta   90.00
_cell.angle_gamma   90.00
#
_symmetry.space_group_name_H-M   'P 1'
#
loop_
_entity.id
_entity.type
_entity.pdbx_description
1 polymer ?
#
loop_
_entity_poly.entity_id
_entity_poly.type
_entity_poly.pdbx_seq_one_letter_code
_entity_poly.pdbx_strand_id
1 'polypeptide(L)'
;MNPTLAGQIFESFLHPGERAIATHKLSSFGVNAIPVLESLFSGEAKNSWGVSYSRLGMPIYCGLITAKLLGSLAKPLEPFIRECLHSAEGGMYAVEALRAIGTLDETSIVELAACLNKNTSLAWEVAYTLHCCGAEKNEAVIEIANSSQKISRILIDARKSYYKNLLNS
;
A
#
# COMPACT_ATOMS: atom_id res chain seq x y z
N MET A 1 -12.79 -7.85 -17.24
CA MET A 1 -14.01 -7.58 -16.45
C MET A 1 -14.92 -6.64 -17.25
N ASN A 2 -16.25 -6.75 -17.15
CA ASN A 2 -17.17 -5.81 -17.82
C ASN A 2 -16.99 -4.41 -17.20
N PRO A 3 -16.80 -3.32 -17.98
CA PRO A 3 -16.67 -1.95 -17.45
C PRO A 3 -17.79 -1.54 -16.49
N THR A 4 -18.99 -2.09 -16.66
CA THR A 4 -20.13 -1.84 -15.75
C THR A 4 -19.93 -2.44 -14.37
N LEU A 5 -19.23 -3.57 -14.24
CA LEU A 5 -18.96 -4.22 -12.96
C LEU A 5 -17.90 -3.47 -12.15
N ALA A 6 -16.87 -2.95 -12.81
CA ALA A 6 -15.85 -2.11 -12.16
C ALA A 6 -16.47 -0.83 -11.58
N GLY A 7 -17.31 -0.14 -12.37
CA GLY A 7 -18.04 1.04 -11.90
C GLY A 7 -18.92 0.74 -10.69
N GLN A 8 -19.67 -0.37 -10.70
CA GLN A 8 -20.49 -0.79 -9.55
C GLN A 8 -19.65 -1.01 -8.29
N ILE A 9 -18.47 -1.62 -8.40
CA ILE A 9 -17.57 -1.83 -7.26
C ILE A 9 -17.10 -0.49 -6.69
N PHE A 10 -16.74 0.46 -7.54
CA PHE A 10 -16.28 1.78 -7.09
C PHE A 10 -17.39 2.62 -6.48
N GLU A 11 -18.62 2.53 -6.99
CA GLU A 11 -19.78 3.13 -6.33
C GLU A 11 -20.00 2.52 -4.93
N SER A 12 -19.90 1.20 -4.79
CA SER A 12 -19.96 0.56 -3.47
C SER A 12 -18.81 0.98 -2.53
N PHE A 13 -17.64 1.40 -3.05
CA PHE A 13 -16.60 2.01 -2.21
C PHE A 13 -17.01 3.38 -1.65
N LEU A 14 -17.96 4.08 -2.25
CA LEU A 14 -18.47 5.34 -1.71
C LEU A 14 -19.44 5.11 -0.55
N HIS A 15 -20.09 3.96 -0.46
CA HIS A 15 -21.08 3.64 0.57
C HIS A 15 -20.47 2.92 1.78
N PRO A 16 -20.41 3.54 2.99
CA PRO A 16 -19.74 2.96 4.17
C PRO A 16 -20.16 1.52 4.51
N GLY A 17 -21.45 1.18 4.35
CA GLY A 17 -21.97 -0.15 4.65
C GLY A 17 -21.57 -1.24 3.64
N GLU A 18 -21.08 -0.86 2.46
CA GLU A 18 -20.77 -1.79 1.37
C GLU A 18 -19.27 -1.95 1.12
N ARG A 19 -18.43 -1.01 1.59
CA ARG A 19 -17.00 -0.93 1.26
C ARG A 19 -16.24 -2.23 1.55
N ALA A 20 -16.48 -2.82 2.72
CA ALA A 20 -15.81 -4.05 3.13
C ALA A 20 -16.18 -5.21 2.20
N ILE A 21 -17.47 -5.36 1.87
CA ILE A 21 -17.95 -6.40 0.96
C ILE A 21 -17.39 -6.18 -0.44
N ALA A 22 -17.42 -4.95 -0.95
CA ALA A 22 -16.87 -4.60 -2.26
C ALA A 22 -15.36 -4.85 -2.36
N THR A 23 -14.62 -4.58 -1.28
CA THR A 23 -13.16 -4.78 -1.19
C THR A 23 -12.83 -6.27 -1.29
N HIS A 24 -13.48 -7.11 -0.47
CA HIS A 24 -13.30 -8.56 -0.52
C HIS A 24 -13.80 -9.18 -1.83
N LYS A 25 -14.90 -8.67 -2.38
CA LYS A 25 -15.42 -9.10 -3.69
C LYS A 25 -14.41 -8.80 -4.79
N LEU A 26 -13.85 -7.60 -4.84
CA LEU A 26 -12.83 -7.26 -5.83
C LEU A 26 -11.57 -8.13 -5.66
N SER A 27 -11.08 -8.33 -4.43
CA SER A 27 -9.90 -9.18 -4.19
C SER A 27 -10.14 -10.64 -4.59
N SER A 28 -11.37 -11.15 -4.47
CA SER A 28 -11.72 -12.51 -4.87
C SER A 28 -11.56 -12.78 -6.38
N PHE A 29 -11.44 -11.73 -7.20
CA PHE A 29 -11.17 -11.87 -8.63
C PHE A 29 -9.69 -12.11 -8.96
N GLY A 30 -8.80 -12.09 -7.97
CA GLY A 30 -7.37 -12.36 -8.15
C GLY A 30 -6.73 -11.45 -9.19
N VAL A 31 -6.02 -12.03 -10.17
CA VAL A 31 -5.36 -11.27 -11.25
C VAL A 31 -6.34 -10.41 -12.06
N ASN A 32 -7.61 -10.79 -12.17
CA ASN A 32 -8.61 -9.99 -12.89
C ASN A 32 -8.97 -8.67 -12.18
N ALA A 33 -8.58 -8.51 -10.91
CA ALA A 33 -8.73 -7.26 -10.17
C ALA A 33 -7.66 -6.21 -10.54
N ILE A 34 -6.50 -6.63 -11.07
CA ILE A 34 -5.37 -5.74 -11.37
C ILE A 34 -5.75 -4.61 -12.34
N PRO A 35 -6.30 -4.85 -13.54
CA PRO A 35 -6.66 -3.75 -14.44
C PRO A 35 -7.76 -2.84 -13.88
N VAL A 36 -8.60 -3.36 -12.98
CA VAL A 36 -9.63 -2.56 -12.30
C VAL A 36 -8.96 -1.60 -11.32
N LEU A 37 -8.09 -2.12 -10.45
CA LEU A 37 -7.33 -1.31 -9.49
C LEU A 37 -6.42 -0.30 -10.20
N GLU A 38 -5.79 -0.68 -11.31
CA GLU A 38 -5.00 0.22 -12.14
C GLU A 38 -5.84 1.40 -12.64
N SER A 39 -7.03 1.14 -13.21
CA SER A 39 -7.93 2.21 -13.66
C SER A 39 -8.40 3.13 -12.53
N LEU A 40 -8.51 2.59 -11.31
CA LEU A 40 -8.84 3.37 -10.12
C LEU A 40 -7.67 4.28 -9.74
N PHE A 41 -6.45 3.73 -9.62
CA PHE A 41 -5.29 4.51 -9.18
C PHE A 41 -4.84 5.54 -10.21
N SER A 42 -4.87 5.20 -11.51
CA SER A 42 -4.55 6.13 -12.61
C SER A 42 -5.58 7.26 -12.76
N GLY A 43 -6.75 7.11 -12.13
CA GLY A 43 -7.85 8.07 -12.23
C GLY A 43 -8.63 8.02 -13.56
N GLU A 44 -8.42 6.97 -14.36
CA GLU A 44 -9.20 6.70 -15.57
C GLU A 44 -10.66 6.35 -15.24
N ALA A 45 -10.87 5.61 -14.14
CA ALA A 45 -12.20 5.25 -13.68
C ALA A 45 -12.95 6.47 -13.12
N LYS A 46 -14.09 6.79 -13.73
CA LYS A 46 -14.93 7.94 -13.39
C LYS A 46 -16.35 7.50 -13.04
N ASN A 47 -16.99 8.23 -12.14
CA ASN A 47 -18.40 8.07 -11.83
C ASN A 47 -19.30 8.67 -12.93
N SER A 48 -20.62 8.57 -12.75
CA SER A 48 -21.63 9.07 -13.70
C SER A 48 -21.56 10.59 -13.95
N TRP A 49 -20.94 11.35 -13.06
CA TRP A 49 -20.69 12.79 -13.20
C TRP A 49 -19.33 13.11 -13.83
N GLY A 50 -18.57 12.10 -14.27
CA GLY A 50 -17.25 12.27 -14.88
C GLY A 50 -16.13 12.56 -13.88
N VAL A 51 -16.38 12.43 -12.57
CA VAL A 51 -15.37 12.64 -11.53
C VAL A 51 -14.59 11.36 -11.32
N SER A 52 -13.26 11.45 -11.36
CA SER A 52 -12.38 10.31 -11.08
C SER A 52 -12.58 9.80 -9.65
N TYR A 53 -12.72 8.48 -9.47
CA TYR A 53 -12.78 7.86 -8.15
C TYR A 53 -11.50 8.07 -7.35
N SER A 54 -10.34 8.28 -8.00
CA SER A 54 -9.08 8.58 -7.31
C SER A 54 -9.12 9.88 -6.51
N ARG A 55 -10.03 10.79 -6.85
CA ARG A 55 -10.19 12.09 -6.20
C ARG A 55 -11.19 12.08 -5.05
N LEU A 56 -11.84 10.95 -4.78
CA LEU A 56 -12.90 10.83 -3.78
C LEU A 56 -12.42 10.25 -2.44
N GLY A 57 -11.12 10.03 -2.29
CA GLY A 57 -10.47 9.57 -1.06
C GLY A 57 -10.75 8.10 -0.74
N MET A 58 -11.97 7.79 -0.29
CA MET A 58 -12.34 6.44 0.17
C MET A 58 -12.15 5.32 -0.86
N PRO A 59 -12.44 5.51 -2.16
CA PRO A 59 -12.15 4.50 -3.16
C PRO A 59 -10.67 4.11 -3.21
N ILE A 60 -9.75 5.06 -3.06
CA ILE A 60 -8.30 4.77 -3.06
C ILE A 60 -7.94 3.89 -1.86
N TYR A 61 -8.46 4.18 -0.67
CA TYR A 61 -8.17 3.35 0.51
C TYR A 61 -8.70 1.92 0.33
N CYS A 62 -9.92 1.77 -0.22
CA CYS A 62 -10.46 0.45 -0.53
C CYS A 62 -9.61 -0.27 -1.59
N GLY A 63 -9.11 0.46 -2.60
CA GLY A 63 -8.18 -0.06 -3.61
C GLY A 63 -6.86 -0.54 -3.00
N LEU A 64 -6.25 0.23 -2.08
CA LEU A 64 -5.02 -0.15 -1.39
C LEU A 64 -5.22 -1.37 -0.49
N ILE A 65 -6.35 -1.45 0.24
CA ILE A 65 -6.69 -2.64 1.03
C ILE A 65 -6.91 -3.84 0.12
N THR A 66 -7.55 -3.66 -1.05
CA THR A 66 -7.70 -4.73 -2.04
C THR A 66 -6.33 -5.20 -2.53
N ALA A 67 -5.41 -4.29 -2.85
CA ALA A 67 -4.04 -4.63 -3.24
C ALA A 67 -3.29 -5.41 -2.14
N LYS A 68 -3.45 -5.01 -0.87
CA LYS A 68 -2.95 -5.77 0.28
C LYS A 68 -3.49 -7.19 0.32
N LEU A 69 -4.80 -7.39 0.09
CA LEU A 69 -5.43 -8.71 0.08
C LEU A 69 -4.97 -9.59 -1.10
N LEU A 70 -4.61 -8.98 -2.22
CA LEU A 70 -4.05 -9.69 -3.38
C LEU A 70 -2.60 -10.15 -3.14
N GLY A 71 -1.89 -9.53 -2.18
CA GLY A 71 -0.51 -9.89 -1.84
C GLY A 71 0.44 -9.72 -3.03
N SER A 72 1.24 -10.76 -3.31
CA SER A 72 2.21 -10.74 -4.42
C SER A 72 1.58 -10.58 -5.80
N LEU A 73 0.29 -10.92 -5.98
CA LEU A 73 -0.42 -10.68 -7.24
C LEU A 73 -0.55 -9.18 -7.57
N ALA A 74 -0.49 -8.31 -6.56
CA ALA A 74 -0.56 -6.86 -6.73
C ALA A 74 0.77 -6.22 -7.18
N LYS A 75 1.83 -6.99 -7.42
CA LYS A 75 3.14 -6.46 -7.87
C LYS A 75 3.04 -5.47 -9.05
N PRO A 76 2.21 -5.68 -10.10
CA PRO A 76 2.08 -4.71 -11.19
C PRO A 76 1.55 -3.34 -10.75
N LEU A 77 0.87 -3.25 -9.61
CA LEU A 77 0.29 -2.03 -9.07
C LEU A 77 1.28 -1.22 -8.21
N GLU A 78 2.49 -1.75 -7.97
CA GLU A 78 3.47 -1.13 -7.08
C GLU A 78 3.75 0.36 -7.37
N PRO A 79 3.94 0.80 -8.64
CA PRO A 79 4.17 2.22 -8.93
C PRO A 79 3.03 3.12 -8.43
N PHE A 80 1.78 2.68 -8.61
CA PHE A 80 0.59 3.41 -8.18
C PHE A 80 0.43 3.42 -6.66
N ILE A 81 0.72 2.29 -6.00
CA ILE A 81 0.68 2.17 -4.55
C ILE A 81 1.75 3.08 -3.91
N ARG A 82 2.94 3.14 -4.51
CA ARG A 82 4.04 4.01 -4.07
C ARG A 82 3.63 5.49 -4.12
N GLU A 83 2.93 5.94 -5.16
CA GLU A 83 2.43 7.33 -5.23
C GLU A 83 1.50 7.69 -4.06
N CYS A 84 0.81 6.70 -3.49
CA CYS A 84 -0.09 6.89 -2.35
C CYS A 84 0.63 7.02 -1.00
N LEU A 85 1.94 6.78 -0.91
CA LEU A 85 2.71 6.89 0.35
C LEU A 85 2.69 8.30 0.95
N HIS A 86 2.59 9.32 0.10
CA HIS A 86 2.63 10.73 0.50
C HIS A 86 1.23 11.30 0.79
N SER A 87 0.17 10.50 0.64
CA SER A 87 -1.19 10.91 1.02
C SER A 87 -1.31 10.96 2.54
N ALA A 88 -1.83 12.08 3.06
CA ALA A 88 -1.98 12.32 4.51
C ALA A 88 -2.78 11.20 5.21
N GLU A 89 -3.77 10.64 4.53
CA GLU A 89 -4.68 9.63 5.05
C GLU A 89 -4.45 8.24 4.42
N GLY A 90 -3.89 8.20 3.21
CA GLY A 90 -3.65 6.95 2.46
C GLY A 90 -2.32 6.27 2.75
N GLY A 91 -1.35 6.99 3.34
CA GLY A 91 0.01 6.49 3.52
C GLY A 91 0.12 5.18 4.29
N MET A 92 -0.68 5.00 5.35
CA MET A 92 -0.68 3.74 6.12
C MET A 92 -1.11 2.55 5.26
N TYR A 93 -2.20 2.68 4.49
CA TYR A 93 -2.68 1.60 3.62
C TYR A 93 -1.71 1.30 2.48
N ALA A 94 -1.02 2.32 1.96
CA ALA A 94 0.03 2.14 0.96
C ALA A 94 1.22 1.33 1.51
N VAL A 95 1.70 1.66 2.72
CA VAL A 95 2.77 0.90 3.40
C VAL A 95 2.37 -0.56 3.59
N GLU A 96 1.14 -0.81 4.07
CA GLU A 96 0.66 -2.19 4.25
C GLU A 96 0.51 -2.97 2.94
N ALA A 97 0.06 -2.31 1.87
CA ALA A 97 -0.07 -2.91 0.56
C ALA A 97 1.31 -3.27 -0.02
N LEU A 98 2.29 -2.35 0.07
CA LEU A 98 3.67 -2.62 -0.34
C LEU A 98 4.27 -3.79 0.44
N ARG A 99 4.04 -3.85 1.76
CA ARG A 99 4.47 -5.00 2.59
C ARG A 99 3.89 -6.32 2.07
N ALA A 100 2.62 -6.34 1.70
CA ALA A 100 1.94 -7.55 1.24
C ALA A 100 2.42 -8.04 -0.14
N ILE A 101 2.97 -7.15 -0.97
CA ILE A 101 3.62 -7.54 -2.24
C ILE A 101 4.88 -8.38 -1.97
N GLY A 102 5.57 -8.12 -0.86
CA GLY A 102 6.70 -8.90 -0.35
C GLY A 102 8.04 -8.64 -1.02
N THR A 103 8.06 -8.31 -2.33
CA THR A 103 9.28 -7.88 -3.03
C THR A 103 9.06 -6.50 -3.63
N LEU A 104 9.95 -5.55 -3.34
CA LEU A 104 9.82 -4.16 -3.78
C LEU A 104 10.90 -3.82 -4.81
N ASP A 105 10.58 -2.92 -5.73
CA ASP A 105 11.56 -2.26 -6.57
C ASP A 105 12.37 -1.23 -5.76
N GLU A 106 13.52 -0.83 -6.30
CA GLU A 106 14.43 0.10 -5.63
C GLU A 106 13.77 1.46 -5.36
N THR A 107 12.93 1.94 -6.28
CA THR A 107 12.25 3.22 -6.14
C THR A 107 11.28 3.21 -4.95
N SER A 108 10.53 2.13 -4.76
CA SER A 108 9.63 1.95 -3.60
C SER A 108 10.39 1.84 -2.29
N ILE A 109 11.57 1.19 -2.30
CA ILE A 109 12.45 1.14 -1.12
C ILE A 109 12.94 2.54 -0.75
N VAL A 110 13.40 3.33 -1.72
CA VAL A 110 13.87 4.70 -1.50
C VAL A 110 12.75 5.60 -0.97
N GLU A 111 11.55 5.52 -1.54
CA GLU A 111 10.39 6.28 -1.08
C GLU A 111 9.97 5.90 0.35
N LEU A 112 9.92 4.60 0.66
CA LEU A 112 9.68 4.12 2.03
C LEU A 112 10.78 4.60 2.99
N ALA A 113 12.05 4.52 2.60
CA ALA A 113 13.14 5.02 3.42
C ALA A 113 12.92 6.50 3.75
N ALA A 114 12.58 7.34 2.77
CA ALA A 114 12.28 8.75 2.98
C ALA A 114 11.10 8.98 3.94
N CYS A 115 10.10 8.09 3.97
CA CYS A 115 8.97 8.16 4.91
C CYS A 115 9.38 7.97 6.37
N LEU A 116 10.48 7.25 6.68
CA LEU A 116 10.97 7.06 8.05
C LEU A 116 11.21 8.38 8.78
N ASN A 117 11.77 9.38 8.07
CA ASN A 117 12.08 10.69 8.63
C ASN A 117 10.90 11.66 8.55
N LYS A 118 10.11 11.59 7.47
CA LYS A 118 9.04 12.57 7.19
C LYS A 118 7.79 12.34 8.04
N ASN A 119 7.48 11.10 8.39
CA ASN A 119 6.26 10.76 9.10
C ASN A 119 6.52 9.86 10.31
N THR A 120 6.70 10.49 11.47
CA THR A 120 7.03 9.76 12.70
C THR A 120 5.93 8.81 13.18
N SER A 121 4.67 9.04 12.80
CA SER A 121 3.57 8.11 13.14
C SER A 121 3.59 6.84 12.29
N LEU A 122 4.16 6.90 11.07
CA LEU A 122 4.31 5.74 10.19
C LEU A 122 5.69 5.08 10.25
N ALA A 123 6.67 5.71 10.89
CA ALA A 123 8.06 5.24 10.88
C ALA A 123 8.21 3.77 11.31
N TRP A 124 7.42 3.31 12.29
CA TRP A 124 7.45 1.91 12.72
C TRP A 124 6.93 0.95 11.65
N GLU A 125 5.77 1.23 11.05
CA GLU A 125 5.18 0.39 9.98
C GLU A 125 6.06 0.37 8.73
N VAL A 126 6.66 1.51 8.40
CA VAL A 126 7.63 1.62 7.30
C VAL A 126 8.87 0.77 7.57
N ALA A 127 9.46 0.87 8.76
CA ALA A 127 10.61 0.06 9.16
C ALA A 127 10.29 -1.44 9.12
N TYR A 128 9.11 -1.83 9.63
CA TYR A 128 8.66 -3.22 9.59
C TYR A 128 8.44 -3.70 8.15
N THR A 129 7.89 -2.85 7.28
CA THR A 129 7.70 -3.14 5.85
C THR A 129 9.01 -3.35 5.13
N LEU A 130 9.99 -2.46 5.32
CA LEU A 130 11.33 -2.59 4.75
C LEU A 130 12.00 -3.89 5.21
N HIS A 131 11.81 -4.28 6.47
CA HIS A 131 12.32 -5.56 6.97
C HIS A 131 11.63 -6.76 6.30
N CYS A 132 10.31 -6.80 6.28
CA CYS A 132 9.55 -7.89 5.64
C CYS A 132 9.90 -8.07 4.16
N CYS A 133 10.27 -6.99 3.47
CA CYS A 133 10.66 -7.02 2.07
C CYS A 133 12.17 -7.25 1.85
N GLY A 134 12.95 -7.50 2.92
CA GLY A 134 14.38 -7.76 2.83
C GLY A 134 15.24 -6.54 2.45
N ALA A 135 14.70 -5.33 2.59
CA ALA A 135 15.31 -4.09 2.11
C ALA A 135 16.24 -3.39 3.11
N GLU A 136 16.53 -4.00 4.27
CA GLU A 136 17.32 -3.38 5.35
C GLU A 136 18.73 -2.93 4.95
N LYS A 137 19.31 -3.60 3.95
CA LYS A 137 20.68 -3.34 3.48
C LYS A 137 20.73 -2.36 2.31
N ASN A 138 19.60 -1.84 1.86
CA ASN A 138 19.57 -0.85 0.81
C ASN A 138 20.26 0.44 1.29
N GLU A 139 21.05 1.08 0.41
CA GLU A 139 21.86 2.25 0.76
C GLU A 139 21.02 3.40 1.34
N ALA A 140 19.83 3.67 0.80
CA ALA A 140 18.96 4.73 1.28
C ALA A 140 18.45 4.46 2.71
N VAL A 141 18.20 3.19 3.06
CA VAL A 141 17.78 2.80 4.42
C VAL A 141 18.94 2.96 5.40
N ILE A 142 20.15 2.56 5.00
CA ILE A 142 21.37 2.70 5.81
C ILE A 142 21.70 4.17 6.06
N GLU A 143 21.64 5.01 5.02
CA GLU A 143 21.91 6.44 5.12
C GLU A 143 20.98 7.11 6.15
N ILE A 144 19.67 6.83 6.05
CA ILE A 144 18.66 7.37 6.97
C ILE A 144 18.83 6.83 8.41
N ALA A 145 19.24 5.57 8.56
CA ALA A 145 19.54 5.01 9.88
C ALA A 145 20.75 5.71 10.53
N ASN A 146 21.79 6.02 9.74
CA ASN A 146 22.99 6.70 10.21
C ASN A 146 22.74 8.19 10.52
N SER A 147 21.77 8.81 9.85
CA SER A 147 21.42 10.22 10.08
C SER A 147 20.60 10.45 11.35
N SER A 148 20.04 9.41 11.99
CA SER A 148 19.16 9.55 13.14
C SER A 148 19.18 8.34 14.09
N GLN A 149 19.69 8.54 15.31
CA GLN A 149 19.67 7.50 16.36
C GLN A 149 18.25 7.00 16.66
N LYS A 150 17.24 7.88 16.58
CA LYS A 150 15.84 7.50 16.78
C LYS A 150 15.39 6.51 15.70
N ILE A 151 15.66 6.80 14.42
CA ILE A 151 15.26 5.92 13.31
C ILE A 151 16.04 4.59 13.36
N SER A 152 17.33 4.64 13.67
CA SER A 152 18.15 3.44 13.88
C SER A 152 17.52 2.50 14.92
N ARG A 153 17.07 3.04 16.06
CA ARG A 153 16.36 2.23 17.08
C ARG A 153 15.05 1.64 16.56
N ILE A 154 14.25 2.41 15.84
CA ILE A 154 12.99 1.93 15.25
C ILE A 154 13.24 0.76 14.29
N LEU A 155 14.24 0.85 13.41
CA LEU A 155 14.62 -0.23 12.50
C LEU A 155 15.04 -1.50 13.26
N ILE A 156 15.88 -1.36 14.29
CA ILE A 156 16.32 -2.48 15.13
C ILE A 156 15.13 -3.16 15.82
N ASP A 157 14.19 -2.38 16.36
CA ASP A 157 13.05 -2.93 17.10
C ASP A 157 12.00 -3.54 16.17
N ALA A 158 11.76 -2.96 14.99
CA ALA A 158 10.92 -3.55 13.95
C ALA A 158 11.47 -4.92 13.51
N ARG A 159 12.80 -5.02 13.31
CA ARG A 159 13.48 -6.29 13.01
C ARG A 159 13.29 -7.34 14.11
N LYS A 160 13.48 -6.98 15.38
CA LYS A 160 13.25 -7.90 16.51
C LYS A 160 11.80 -8.40 16.54
N SER A 161 10.84 -7.50 16.29
CA SER A 161 9.41 -7.83 16.25
C SER A 161 9.11 -8.86 15.17
N TYR A 162 9.67 -8.69 13.97
CA TYR A 162 9.50 -9.66 12.88
C TYR A 162 10.00 -11.06 13.26
N TYR A 163 11.21 -11.19 13.79
CA TYR A 163 11.74 -12.50 14.19
C TYR A 163 10.94 -13.14 15.31
N LYS A 164 10.43 -12.35 16.26
CA LYS A 164 9.54 -12.85 17.30
C LYS A 164 8.25 -13.42 16.68
N ASN A 165 7.66 -12.74 15.69
CA ASN A 165 6.45 -13.23 15.03
C ASN A 165 6.72 -14.50 14.23
N LEU A 166 7.84 -14.57 13.51
CA LEU A 166 8.24 -15.75 12.72
C LEU A 166 8.47 -17.01 13.57
N LEU A 167 8.95 -16.84 14.81
CA LEU A 167 9.16 -17.97 15.72
C LEU A 167 7.87 -18.48 16.39
N ASN A 168 6.78 -17.73 16.31
CA ASN A 168 5.49 -18.07 16.91
C ASN A 168 4.43 -18.53 15.89
N SER A 169 4.73 -18.45 14.60
CA SER A 169 3.88 -18.92 13.48
C SER A 169 4.27 -20.32 13.03
#